data_AF-A0A317T2N5-F1
#
_entry.id   AF-A0A317T2N5-F1
#
_cell.length_a   1.000
_cell.length_b   1.000
_cell.length_c   1.000
_cell.angle_alpha   90.00
_cell.angle_beta   90.00
_cell.angle_gamma   90.00
#
_symmetry.space_group_name_H-M   'P 1'
#
loop_
_entity.id
_entity.type
_entity.pdbx_description
1 polymer ?
#
loop_
_entity_poly.entity_id
_entity_poly.type
_entity_poly.pdbx_seq_one_letter_code
_entity_poly.pdbx_strand_id
1 'polypeptide(L)'
;MTISPVLEHPILESCLGGVPLHSGRVVQFRGMKFGEFVERNAKSTMVELCPAEIDCTENRRKGAPVGLTQGKFECLNLVITVPGSALNSSDAEEVLPVFIRIHGGANKWISSSAPLIDMANFVSRSVDIGILIVGGVLPGSLSAYGGFLDQRLALKWVRKHICGFRGDPDMVTVGGNSAGSFAAEIHLNVMPGSNSKGLFNRAAMQSVTLRVSNSQPQSWGIDLSEKIAKKLGADVEKEGWEGVPKTAPARDVVAAIEKDGFDFLPLTEDGGYFTKGWGEAGAAVSEWYDALLIGDADFDGSIFILRVRLVPPEDLIAAFRSLGSLPVTKSIHDGTLQFLSDLLISFSSRHIATTRRSGNKEVCENNYDRPNPWGPQNRRAHHTAEMPSLFGNYAFPGETHEAATEGEAMGYGPAGRVGVGWKKDMRKVRAWEVMEGLSKAELVRAYDIVGGCMGHL
;
A
#
# COMPACT_ATOMS: atom_id res chain seq x y z
N MET A 1 -2.03 28.92 22.61
CA MET A 1 -3.44 28.89 22.16
C MET A 1 -3.87 27.44 22.12
N THR A 2 -4.98 27.09 22.76
CA THR A 2 -5.62 25.77 22.62
C THR A 2 -6.14 25.65 21.19
N ILE A 3 -5.62 24.67 20.44
CA ILE A 3 -6.04 24.42 19.07
C ILE A 3 -7.44 23.83 19.13
N SER A 4 -8.40 24.50 18.48
CA SER A 4 -9.75 23.95 18.34
C SER A 4 -9.65 22.64 17.56
N PRO A 5 -10.15 21.52 18.09
CA PRO A 5 -10.19 20.26 17.35
C PRO A 5 -11.31 20.26 16.30
N VAL A 6 -12.09 21.34 16.21
CA VAL A 6 -13.22 21.46 15.27
C VAL A 6 -12.78 22.20 14.02
N LEU A 7 -13.09 21.63 12.85
CA LEU A 7 -12.87 22.22 11.53
C LEU A 7 -14.20 22.43 10.82
N GLU A 8 -14.51 23.68 10.47
CA GLU A 8 -15.62 24.00 9.56
C GLU A 8 -15.19 23.70 8.12
N HIS A 9 -15.74 22.64 7.54
CA HIS A 9 -15.35 22.19 6.21
C HIS A 9 -16.27 22.79 5.13
N PRO A 10 -15.79 23.72 4.29
CA PRO A 10 -16.65 24.51 3.41
C PRO A 10 -17.35 23.69 2.32
N ILE A 11 -16.71 22.63 1.82
CA ILE A 11 -17.28 21.80 0.73
C ILE A 11 -18.19 20.68 1.25
N LEU A 12 -17.93 20.17 2.47
CA LEU A 12 -18.80 19.16 3.07
C LEU A 12 -20.01 19.82 3.75
N GLU A 13 -19.94 21.14 3.97
CA GLU A 13 -20.94 21.92 4.73
C GLU A 13 -21.14 21.30 6.13
N SER A 14 -20.03 20.92 6.78
CA SER A 14 -20.04 20.20 8.05
C SER A 14 -18.96 20.69 9.01
N CYS A 15 -19.26 20.67 10.30
CA CYS A 15 -18.30 20.82 11.39
C CYS A 15 -17.69 19.45 11.73
N LEU A 16 -16.38 19.31 11.56
CA LEU A 16 -15.67 18.06 11.80
C LEU A 16 -15.00 18.10 13.17
N GLY A 17 -15.37 17.19 14.08
CA GLY A 17 -14.72 17.04 15.39
C GLY A 17 -13.52 16.09 15.31
N GLY A 18 -12.30 16.62 15.26
CA GLY A 18 -11.06 15.85 15.19
C GLY A 18 -10.41 15.54 16.55
N VAL A 19 -9.28 14.85 16.52
CA VAL A 19 -8.46 14.52 17.70
C VAL A 19 -7.17 15.33 17.66
N PRO A 20 -6.93 16.26 18.60
CA PRO A 20 -5.66 16.96 18.70
C PRO A 20 -4.61 15.99 19.29
N LEU A 21 -3.48 15.86 18.62
CA LEU A 21 -2.37 14.98 19.00
C LEU A 21 -1.08 15.80 19.14
N HIS A 22 -0.09 15.23 19.84
CA HIS A 22 1.21 15.88 20.07
C HIS A 22 1.07 17.31 20.64
N SER A 23 0.25 17.46 21.68
CA SER A 23 -0.08 18.76 22.30
C SER A 23 -0.65 19.77 21.30
N GLY A 24 -1.46 19.30 20.36
CA GLY A 24 -2.12 20.11 19.34
C GLY A 24 -1.27 20.36 18.09
N ARG A 25 -0.01 19.92 18.03
CA ARG A 25 0.83 20.11 16.83
C ARG A 25 0.20 19.55 15.56
N VAL A 26 -0.65 18.52 15.69
CA VAL A 26 -1.47 18.00 14.60
C VAL A 26 -2.90 17.72 15.09
N VAL A 27 -3.85 17.74 14.17
CA VAL A 27 -5.23 17.29 14.41
C VAL A 27 -5.56 16.19 13.41
N GLN A 28 -6.14 15.09 13.89
CA GLN A 28 -6.50 13.94 13.07
C GLN A 28 -8.02 13.77 12.99
N PHE A 29 -8.54 13.67 11.77
CA PHE A 29 -9.94 13.41 11.47
C PHE A 29 -10.07 11.95 11.02
N ARG A 30 -10.61 11.10 11.90
CA ARG A 30 -10.64 9.65 11.75
C ARG A 30 -11.98 9.18 11.21
N GLY A 31 -11.94 8.08 10.47
CA GLY A 31 -13.16 7.38 10.06
C GLY A 31 -14.08 8.20 9.15
N MET A 32 -13.55 9.14 8.37
CA MET A 32 -14.39 9.93 7.47
C MET A 32 -14.87 9.07 6.31
N LYS A 33 -16.18 8.96 6.13
CA LYS A 33 -16.77 8.17 5.03
C LYS A 33 -16.56 8.89 3.71
N PHE A 34 -15.97 8.20 2.74
CA PHE A 34 -15.85 8.71 1.37
C PHE A 34 -16.84 8.05 0.41
N GLY A 35 -17.40 6.90 0.77
CA GLY A 35 -18.32 6.17 -0.09
C GLY A 35 -19.19 5.17 0.65
N GLU A 36 -20.10 4.60 -0.11
CA GLU A 36 -21.04 3.56 0.32
C GLU A 36 -21.29 2.59 -0.83
N PHE A 37 -21.77 1.39 -0.51
CA PHE A 37 -22.21 0.41 -1.48
C PHE A 37 -23.44 -0.32 -0.95
N VAL A 38 -24.34 -0.70 -1.86
CA VAL A 38 -25.63 -1.31 -1.52
C VAL A 38 -25.50 -2.78 -1.11
N GLU A 39 -24.51 -3.50 -1.64
CA GLU A 39 -24.23 -4.91 -1.34
C GLU A 39 -22.79 -5.30 -1.72
N ARG A 40 -22.33 -6.48 -1.27
CA ARG A 40 -21.00 -7.00 -1.65
C ARG A 40 -20.85 -6.99 -3.18
N ASN A 41 -19.65 -6.59 -3.63
CA ASN A 41 -19.24 -6.45 -5.03
C ASN A 41 -19.98 -5.38 -5.85
N ALA A 42 -21.00 -4.72 -5.28
CA ALA A 42 -21.56 -3.54 -5.93
C ALA A 42 -20.50 -2.44 -6.02
N LYS A 43 -20.54 -1.68 -7.12
CA LYS A 43 -19.71 -0.50 -7.29
C LYS A 43 -20.07 0.54 -6.23
N SER A 44 -19.06 1.02 -5.52
CA SER A 44 -19.22 2.06 -4.51
C SER A 44 -19.53 3.42 -5.12
N THR A 45 -20.34 4.21 -4.42
CA THR A 45 -20.73 5.59 -4.76
C THR A 45 -20.22 6.57 -3.70
N MET A 46 -19.91 7.79 -4.12
CA MET A 46 -19.42 8.83 -3.20
C MET A 46 -20.53 9.26 -2.25
N VAL A 47 -20.21 9.49 -0.99
CA VAL A 47 -21.13 10.17 -0.06
C VAL A 47 -21.13 11.66 -0.42
N GLU A 48 -22.24 12.14 -0.97
CA GLU A 48 -22.39 13.54 -1.41
C GLU A 48 -22.94 14.46 -0.32
N LEU A 49 -23.80 13.93 0.56
CA LEU A 49 -24.45 14.69 1.64
C LEU A 49 -23.88 14.27 2.98
N CYS A 50 -23.40 15.25 3.74
CA CYS A 50 -22.86 15.07 5.08
C CYS A 50 -23.79 15.71 6.12
N PRO A 51 -23.89 15.13 7.33
CA PRO A 51 -24.58 15.80 8.44
C PRO A 51 -23.84 17.07 8.84
N ALA A 52 -24.56 18.05 9.41
CA ALA A 52 -23.98 19.32 9.85
C ALA A 52 -22.81 19.16 10.84
N GLU A 53 -22.80 18.08 11.62
CA GLU A 53 -21.70 17.71 12.51
C GLU A 53 -21.25 16.28 12.21
N ILE A 54 -19.93 16.09 12.04
CA ILE A 54 -19.31 14.78 11.88
C ILE A 54 -18.30 14.55 13.00
N ASP A 55 -18.58 13.58 13.86
CA ASP A 55 -17.62 13.07 14.82
C ASP A 55 -16.53 12.26 14.09
N CYS A 56 -15.31 12.79 14.13
CA CYS A 56 -14.11 12.19 13.54
C CYS A 56 -13.10 11.76 14.62
N THR A 57 -13.56 11.49 15.84
CA THR A 57 -12.68 11.15 16.97
C THR A 57 -12.31 9.66 17.04
N GLU A 58 -13.15 8.79 16.48
CA GLU A 58 -12.96 7.35 16.45
C GLU A 58 -12.66 6.82 15.04
N ASN A 59 -11.87 5.75 14.97
CA ASN A 59 -11.74 4.97 13.74
C ASN A 59 -13.01 4.13 13.53
N ARG A 60 -13.64 4.22 12.36
CA ARG A 60 -14.88 3.47 12.06
C ARG A 60 -14.70 1.95 11.94
N ARG A 61 -13.47 1.45 11.80
CA ARG A 61 -13.20 0.01 11.80
C ARG A 61 -12.95 -0.49 13.22
N LYS A 62 -14.01 -0.79 13.97
CA LYS A 62 -13.95 -1.74 15.09
C LYS A 62 -13.79 -3.12 14.46
N GLY A 63 -12.71 -3.86 14.78
CA GLY A 63 -12.30 -5.08 14.08
C GLY A 63 -13.47 -6.02 13.76
N ALA A 64 -13.44 -6.68 12.59
CA ALA A 64 -14.57 -7.45 12.06
C ALA A 64 -15.17 -8.39 13.12
N PRO A 65 -16.34 -8.06 13.70
CA PRO A 65 -17.03 -8.96 14.60
C PRO A 65 -17.42 -10.23 13.83
N VAL A 66 -17.37 -11.36 14.52
CA VAL A 66 -17.85 -12.64 13.97
C VAL A 66 -19.30 -12.46 13.51
N GLY A 67 -19.58 -12.71 12.23
CA GLY A 67 -20.95 -12.75 11.69
C GLY A 67 -21.44 -11.53 10.89
N LEU A 68 -20.60 -10.51 10.63
CA LEU A 68 -21.01 -9.40 9.75
C LEU A 68 -20.77 -9.67 8.25
N THR A 69 -21.71 -9.22 7.43
CA THR A 69 -21.59 -9.17 5.96
C THR A 69 -20.80 -7.92 5.53
N GLN A 70 -20.19 -7.93 4.33
CA GLN A 70 -19.24 -6.90 3.89
C GLN A 70 -19.76 -5.46 3.96
N GLY A 71 -21.05 -5.26 3.65
CA GLY A 71 -21.72 -3.95 3.71
C GLY A 71 -21.87 -3.35 5.11
N LYS A 72 -21.71 -4.15 6.17
CA LYS A 72 -21.84 -3.67 7.56
C LYS A 72 -20.52 -3.28 8.22
N PHE A 73 -19.39 -3.39 7.52
CA PHE A 73 -18.07 -3.07 8.10
C PHE A 73 -17.72 -1.57 8.10
N GLU A 74 -18.57 -0.71 7.52
CA GLU A 74 -18.31 0.74 7.37
C GLU A 74 -16.88 1.04 6.87
N CYS A 75 -16.37 0.21 5.95
CA CYS A 75 -14.94 0.15 5.61
C CYS A 75 -14.49 1.20 4.58
N LEU A 76 -15.42 1.89 3.92
CA LEU A 76 -15.14 3.00 3.00
C LEU A 76 -14.92 4.31 3.75
N ASN A 77 -13.88 4.30 4.58
CA ASN A 77 -13.46 5.45 5.36
C ASN A 77 -11.97 5.71 5.23
N LEU A 78 -11.58 6.95 5.47
CA LEU A 78 -10.19 7.40 5.45
C LEU A 78 -9.87 8.23 6.70
N VAL A 79 -8.58 8.43 6.92
CA VAL A 79 -8.04 9.26 8.00
C VAL A 79 -7.27 10.41 7.37
N ILE A 80 -7.52 11.65 7.82
CA ILE A 80 -6.76 12.85 7.44
C ILE A 80 -6.09 13.44 8.67
N THR A 81 -4.83 13.85 8.55
CA THR A 81 -4.04 14.49 9.58
C THR A 81 -3.54 15.84 9.06
N VAL A 82 -3.81 16.90 9.81
CA VAL A 82 -3.49 18.28 9.43
C VAL A 82 -2.54 18.89 10.47
N PRO A 83 -1.53 19.70 10.07
CA PRO A 83 -0.77 20.51 11.01
C PRO A 83 -1.70 21.46 11.79
N GLY A 84 -1.60 21.47 13.11
CA GLY A 84 -2.47 22.29 13.95
C GLY A 84 -2.30 23.79 13.73
N SER A 85 -1.13 24.23 13.27
CA SER A 85 -0.87 25.61 12.85
C SER A 85 -1.70 26.03 11.63
N ALA A 86 -1.94 25.11 10.68
CA ALA A 86 -2.67 25.40 9.45
C ALA A 86 -4.17 25.59 9.68
N LEU A 87 -4.74 24.91 10.69
CA LEU A 87 -6.16 25.07 11.05
C LEU A 87 -6.48 26.46 11.62
N ASN A 88 -5.50 27.12 12.23
CA ASN A 88 -5.65 28.45 12.81
C ASN A 88 -5.07 29.56 11.93
N SER A 89 -4.56 29.23 10.73
CA SER A 89 -4.05 30.23 9.80
C SER A 89 -5.22 31.09 9.31
N SER A 90 -5.07 32.40 9.49
CA SER A 90 -5.96 33.42 8.92
C SER A 90 -5.72 33.64 7.43
N ASP A 91 -4.65 33.06 6.87
CA ASP A 91 -4.37 33.12 5.45
C ASP A 91 -5.21 32.06 4.73
N ALA A 92 -6.26 32.52 4.06
CA ALA A 92 -7.16 31.64 3.32
C ALA A 92 -6.49 31.02 2.08
N GLU A 93 -5.38 31.59 1.60
CA GLU A 93 -4.66 31.16 0.40
C GLU A 93 -3.51 30.19 0.71
N GLU A 94 -3.18 29.99 1.98
CA GLU A 94 -2.14 29.03 2.39
C GLU A 94 -2.66 27.59 2.23
N VAL A 95 -2.35 26.98 1.08
CA VAL A 95 -2.62 25.57 0.78
C VAL A 95 -1.36 24.72 0.89
N LEU A 96 -1.51 23.52 1.42
CA LEU A 96 -0.41 22.62 1.80
C LEU A 96 -0.26 21.44 0.84
N PRO A 97 0.96 21.00 0.52
CA PRO A 97 1.15 19.74 -0.19
C PRO A 97 0.49 18.57 0.55
N VAL A 98 -0.09 17.65 -0.21
CA VAL A 98 -0.87 16.52 0.33
C VAL A 98 -0.11 15.22 0.08
N PHE A 99 0.09 14.42 1.13
CA PHE A 99 0.60 13.06 1.00
C PHE A 99 -0.48 12.05 1.40
N ILE A 100 -0.97 11.29 0.41
CA ILE A 100 -2.00 10.27 0.58
C ILE A 100 -1.37 8.89 0.48
N ARG A 101 -1.53 8.08 1.51
CA ARG A 101 -1.02 6.71 1.55
C ARG A 101 -2.12 5.70 1.24
N ILE A 102 -1.84 4.76 0.33
CA ILE A 102 -2.59 3.51 0.20
C ILE A 102 -1.86 2.44 1.02
N HIS A 103 -2.55 1.79 1.96
CA HIS A 103 -1.91 0.81 2.83
C HIS A 103 -1.56 -0.50 2.08
N GLY A 104 -0.49 -1.16 2.54
CA GLY A 104 -0.08 -2.49 2.09
C GLY A 104 -0.85 -3.61 2.78
N GLY A 105 -0.25 -4.80 2.88
CA GLY A 105 -0.86 -5.96 3.54
C GLY A 105 -1.50 -6.96 2.58
N ALA A 106 -0.90 -7.17 1.41
CA ALA A 106 -1.33 -8.16 0.41
C ALA A 106 -2.82 -8.05 -0.01
N ASN A 107 -3.41 -6.86 0.06
CA ASN A 107 -4.84 -6.62 -0.21
C ASN A 107 -5.82 -7.43 0.66
N LYS A 108 -5.37 -7.89 1.84
CA LYS A 108 -6.22 -8.63 2.79
C LYS A 108 -5.98 -8.25 4.25
N TRP A 109 -4.78 -7.80 4.57
CA TRP A 109 -4.35 -7.44 5.91
C TRP A 109 -4.31 -5.92 6.09
N ILE A 110 -4.30 -5.49 7.35
CA ILE A 110 -4.16 -4.08 7.76
C ILE A 110 -5.43 -3.25 7.46
N SER A 111 -5.53 -2.09 8.09
CA SER A 111 -6.54 -1.05 7.85
C SER A 111 -5.86 0.31 7.77
N SER A 112 -6.59 1.32 7.24
CA SER A 112 -6.15 2.72 7.27
C SER A 112 -5.88 3.27 8.67
N SER A 113 -6.40 2.61 9.70
CA SER A 113 -6.24 2.97 11.11
C SER A 113 -5.12 2.22 11.83
N ALA A 114 -4.29 1.44 11.13
CA ALA A 114 -3.26 0.65 11.78
C ALA A 114 -2.14 1.55 12.34
N PRO A 115 -1.71 1.33 13.59
CA PRO A 115 -0.68 2.18 14.23
C PRO A 115 0.63 2.28 13.42
N LEU A 116 1.01 1.22 12.70
CA LEU A 116 2.23 1.21 11.86
C LEU A 116 2.25 2.29 10.78
N ILE A 117 1.08 2.75 10.33
CA ILE A 117 0.95 3.68 9.20
C ILE A 117 0.24 4.99 9.58
N ASP A 118 0.03 5.21 10.87
CA ASP A 118 -0.56 6.44 11.37
C ASP A 118 0.29 7.66 10.96
N MET A 119 -0.38 8.69 10.46
CA MET A 119 0.25 9.88 9.88
C MET A 119 0.58 10.97 10.91
N ALA A 120 0.17 10.84 12.17
CA ALA A 120 0.34 11.88 13.20
C ALA A 120 1.82 12.26 13.40
N ASN A 121 2.68 11.26 13.57
CA ASN A 121 4.13 11.50 13.72
C ASN A 121 4.77 11.99 12.41
N PHE A 122 4.35 11.47 11.26
CA PHE A 122 4.83 11.92 9.96
C PHE A 122 4.53 13.41 9.74
N VAL A 123 3.27 13.83 9.95
CA VAL A 123 2.84 15.22 9.82
C VAL A 123 3.48 16.09 10.90
N SER A 124 3.59 15.62 12.14
CA SER A 124 4.25 16.37 13.22
C SER A 124 5.74 16.64 12.92
N ARG A 125 6.44 15.66 12.33
CA ARG A 125 7.83 15.82 11.86
C ARG A 125 7.95 16.76 10.68
N SER A 126 6.95 16.79 9.79
CA SER A 126 6.89 17.73 8.66
C SER A 126 6.94 19.19 9.14
N VAL A 127 6.28 19.47 10.28
CA VAL A 127 6.35 20.77 10.98
C VAL A 127 7.77 21.06 11.47
N ASP A 128 8.47 20.09 12.07
CA ASP A 128 9.83 20.29 12.60
C ASP A 128 10.87 20.61 11.52
N ILE A 129 10.66 20.09 10.30
CA ILE A 129 11.55 20.35 9.15
C ILE A 129 11.09 21.54 8.30
N GLY A 130 9.99 22.20 8.67
CA GLY A 130 9.48 23.40 8.00
C GLY A 130 8.74 23.14 6.68
N ILE A 131 8.29 21.91 6.43
CA ILE A 131 7.51 21.54 5.24
C ILE A 131 6.15 21.05 5.73
N LEU A 132 5.17 21.94 5.86
CA LEU A 132 3.83 21.58 6.33
C LEU A 132 3.15 20.68 5.29
N ILE A 133 2.66 19.51 5.72
CA ILE A 133 2.00 18.52 4.85
C ILE A 133 0.66 18.11 5.46
N VAL A 134 -0.37 18.01 4.63
CA VAL A 134 -1.60 17.27 4.99
C VAL A 134 -1.38 15.80 4.68
N GLY A 135 -1.48 14.95 5.69
CA GLY A 135 -1.33 13.51 5.57
C GLY A 135 -2.68 12.79 5.48
N GLY A 136 -2.78 11.74 4.67
CA GLY A 136 -3.98 10.91 4.62
C GLY A 136 -3.67 9.43 4.45
N VAL A 137 -4.57 8.57 4.93
CA VAL A 137 -4.49 7.11 4.74
C VAL A 137 -5.80 6.59 4.15
N LEU A 138 -5.71 5.98 2.97
CA LEU A 138 -6.78 5.30 2.27
C LEU A 138 -6.79 3.80 2.60
N PRO A 139 -7.95 3.13 2.49
CA PRO A 139 -7.99 1.67 2.55
C PRO A 139 -7.22 1.06 1.36
N GLY A 140 -6.62 -0.10 1.62
CA GLY A 140 -6.09 -1.00 0.60
C GLY A 140 -7.23 -1.68 -0.15
N SER A 141 -6.89 -2.53 -1.12
CA SER A 141 -7.93 -3.20 -1.90
C SER A 141 -8.64 -4.23 -1.02
N LEU A 142 -9.96 -4.11 -0.85
CA LEU A 142 -10.79 -4.99 0.00
C LEU A 142 -11.40 -6.17 -0.77
N SER A 143 -11.18 -6.26 -2.08
CA SER A 143 -11.62 -7.36 -2.95
C SER A 143 -10.79 -7.37 -4.24
N ALA A 144 -10.67 -8.54 -4.91
CA ALA A 144 -9.88 -8.70 -6.14
C ALA A 144 -10.24 -7.69 -7.26
N TYR A 145 -11.46 -7.14 -7.25
CA TYR A 145 -11.98 -6.25 -8.30
C TYR A 145 -12.47 -4.90 -7.76
N GLY A 146 -13.31 -4.89 -6.70
CA GLY A 146 -13.93 -3.68 -6.18
C GLY A 146 -12.97 -2.76 -5.41
N GLY A 147 -11.96 -3.31 -4.75
CA GLY A 147 -11.10 -2.52 -3.86
C GLY A 147 -10.26 -1.44 -4.57
N PHE A 148 -9.87 -1.63 -5.83
CA PHE A 148 -9.21 -0.56 -6.60
C PHE A 148 -10.19 0.54 -7.02
N LEU A 149 -11.46 0.21 -7.25
CA LEU A 149 -12.50 1.19 -7.52
C LEU A 149 -12.81 2.02 -6.28
N ASP A 150 -12.80 1.41 -5.10
CA ASP A 150 -12.94 2.10 -3.82
C ASP A 150 -11.78 3.07 -3.59
N GLN A 151 -10.54 2.65 -3.88
CA GLN A 151 -9.38 3.54 -3.84
C GLN A 151 -9.51 4.70 -4.82
N ARG A 152 -9.94 4.45 -6.07
CA ARG A 152 -10.16 5.51 -7.06
C ARG A 152 -11.26 6.47 -6.62
N LEU A 153 -12.33 5.96 -5.99
CA LEU A 153 -13.39 6.77 -5.40
C LEU A 153 -12.85 7.64 -4.26
N ALA A 154 -12.02 7.08 -3.39
CA ALA A 154 -11.37 7.82 -2.31
C ALA A 154 -10.40 8.89 -2.83
N LEU A 155 -9.64 8.61 -3.91
CA LEU A 155 -8.79 9.62 -4.56
C LEU A 155 -9.62 10.76 -5.18
N LYS A 156 -10.79 10.45 -5.77
CA LYS A 156 -11.75 11.48 -6.21
C LYS A 156 -12.29 12.29 -5.05
N TRP A 157 -12.56 11.64 -3.91
CA TRP A 157 -12.99 12.32 -2.69
C TRP A 157 -11.91 13.27 -2.19
N VAL A 158 -10.65 12.82 -2.13
CA VAL A 158 -9.51 13.67 -1.75
C VAL A 158 -9.43 14.87 -2.69
N ARG A 159 -9.44 14.66 -4.00
CA ARG A 159 -9.39 15.75 -4.98
C ARG A 159 -10.50 16.78 -4.78
N LYS A 160 -11.71 16.34 -4.44
CA LYS A 160 -12.88 17.19 -4.24
C LYS A 160 -12.89 17.93 -2.90
N HIS A 161 -12.35 17.32 -1.83
CA HIS A 161 -12.57 17.80 -0.46
C HIS A 161 -11.31 18.25 0.27
N ILE A 162 -10.09 17.89 -0.18
CA ILE A 162 -8.88 18.10 0.64
C ILE A 162 -8.53 19.57 0.91
N CYS A 163 -9.00 20.51 0.08
CA CYS A 163 -8.82 21.95 0.34
C CYS A 163 -9.57 22.43 1.59
N GLY A 164 -10.65 21.75 2.01
CA GLY A 164 -11.28 22.02 3.30
C GLY A 164 -10.39 21.65 4.49
N PHE A 165 -9.39 20.80 4.29
CA PHE A 165 -8.34 20.47 5.26
C PHE A 165 -7.06 21.29 5.05
N ARG A 166 -7.13 22.39 4.28
CA ARG A 166 -5.98 23.21 3.84
C ARG A 166 -5.04 22.50 2.87
N GLY A 167 -5.39 21.32 2.35
CA GLY A 167 -4.56 20.64 1.37
C GLY A 167 -4.74 21.21 -0.03
N ASP A 168 -3.67 21.37 -0.77
CA ASP A 168 -3.68 21.73 -2.18
C ASP A 168 -4.07 20.50 -3.01
N PRO A 169 -5.25 20.51 -3.66
CA PRO A 169 -5.72 19.38 -4.43
C PRO A 169 -4.93 19.21 -5.74
N ASP A 170 -4.12 20.18 -6.15
CA ASP A 170 -3.21 20.13 -7.32
C ASP A 170 -1.79 19.66 -6.93
N MET A 171 -1.49 19.52 -5.64
CA MET A 171 -0.18 19.05 -5.12
C MET A 171 -0.32 17.77 -4.30
N VAL A 172 -0.98 16.77 -4.89
CA VAL A 172 -1.21 15.46 -4.25
C VAL A 172 -0.15 14.45 -4.66
N THR A 173 0.54 13.89 -3.66
CA THR A 173 1.43 12.74 -3.79
C THR A 173 0.76 11.49 -3.27
N VAL A 174 0.64 10.45 -4.09
CA VAL A 174 0.11 9.14 -3.67
C VAL A 174 1.26 8.18 -3.39
N GLY A 175 1.35 7.69 -2.15
CA GLY A 175 2.37 6.76 -1.71
C GLY A 175 1.82 5.39 -1.29
N GLY A 176 2.67 4.38 -1.29
CA GLY A 176 2.32 3.06 -0.78
C GLY A 176 3.54 2.16 -0.60
N ASN A 177 3.40 1.13 0.23
CA ASN A 177 4.36 0.03 0.36
C ASN A 177 3.67 -1.29 -0.01
N SER A 178 4.43 -2.22 -0.59
CA SER A 178 3.91 -3.55 -0.92
C SER A 178 2.68 -3.44 -1.82
N ALA A 179 1.58 -4.12 -1.49
CA ALA A 179 0.31 -4.01 -2.22
C ALA A 179 -0.20 -2.56 -2.39
N GLY A 180 0.13 -1.63 -1.50
CA GLY A 180 -0.20 -0.22 -1.65
C GLY A 180 0.63 0.50 -2.71
N SER A 181 1.91 0.10 -2.87
CA SER A 181 2.77 0.59 -3.96
C SER A 181 2.29 0.07 -5.32
N PHE A 182 1.93 -1.22 -5.37
CA PHE A 182 1.27 -1.84 -6.51
C PHE A 182 -0.02 -1.11 -6.90
N ALA A 183 -0.87 -0.77 -5.92
CA ALA A 183 -2.08 0.00 -6.13
C ALA A 183 -1.80 1.43 -6.67
N ALA A 184 -0.81 2.13 -6.11
CA ALA A 184 -0.40 3.44 -6.60
C ALA A 184 0.01 3.37 -8.09
N GLU A 185 0.73 2.32 -8.49
CA GLU A 185 1.12 2.10 -9.88
C GLU A 185 -0.07 1.76 -10.81
N ILE A 186 -1.06 1.00 -10.33
CA ILE A 186 -2.31 0.77 -11.08
C ILE A 186 -3.01 2.09 -11.37
N HIS A 187 -3.14 2.95 -10.35
CA HIS A 187 -3.75 4.27 -10.53
C HIS A 187 -2.89 5.18 -11.41
N LEU A 188 -1.57 4.97 -11.48
CA LEU A 188 -0.69 5.67 -12.41
C LEU A 188 -0.89 5.23 -13.88
N ASN A 189 -1.08 3.94 -14.15
CA ASN A 189 -0.81 3.40 -15.49
C ASN A 189 -1.96 2.62 -16.15
N VAL A 190 -2.93 2.11 -15.38
CA VAL A 190 -3.86 1.08 -15.88
C VAL A 190 -5.30 1.58 -16.05
N MET A 191 -5.80 2.40 -15.13
CA MET A 191 -7.23 2.73 -15.07
C MET A 191 -7.71 3.61 -16.25
N PRO A 192 -8.71 3.18 -17.07
CA PRO A 192 -9.19 3.91 -18.24
C PRO A 192 -10.18 5.06 -17.92
N GLY A 193 -10.42 5.91 -18.93
CA GLY A 193 -11.46 6.97 -18.91
C GLY A 193 -10.94 8.37 -18.55
N SER A 194 -9.76 8.72 -19.06
CA SER A 194 -8.84 9.76 -18.55
C SER A 194 -8.17 9.33 -17.25
N ASN A 195 -6.89 8.98 -17.39
CA ASN A 195 -5.79 8.91 -16.43
C ASN A 195 -6.11 9.48 -15.03
N SER A 196 -5.46 9.01 -13.97
CA SER A 196 -5.46 9.73 -12.68
C SER A 196 -4.88 11.16 -12.75
N LYS A 197 -4.61 11.67 -13.96
CA LYS A 197 -4.54 13.08 -14.32
C LYS A 197 -5.67 13.86 -13.64
N GLY A 198 -5.26 14.77 -12.76
CA GLY A 198 -6.17 15.58 -11.97
C GLY A 198 -6.66 14.93 -10.67
N LEU A 199 -6.20 13.72 -10.31
CA LEU A 199 -6.38 13.13 -8.97
C LEU A 199 -5.10 13.26 -8.13
N PHE A 200 -3.94 13.06 -8.75
CA PHE A 200 -2.63 13.29 -8.15
C PHE A 200 -1.58 13.54 -9.24
N ASN A 201 -0.40 14.04 -8.87
CA ASN A 201 0.68 14.34 -9.81
C ASN A 201 2.05 13.82 -9.38
N ARG A 202 2.16 13.18 -8.21
CA ARG A 202 3.41 12.54 -7.75
C ARG A 202 3.13 11.19 -7.13
N ALA A 203 4.11 10.29 -7.18
CA ALA A 203 3.99 8.97 -6.57
C ALA A 203 5.20 8.59 -5.71
N ALA A 204 4.95 7.82 -4.65
CA ALA A 204 5.98 7.25 -3.78
C ALA A 204 5.76 5.73 -3.59
N MET A 205 6.53 4.94 -4.34
CA MET A 205 6.36 3.49 -4.47
C MET A 205 7.46 2.73 -3.70
N GLN A 206 7.08 1.88 -2.76
CA GLN A 206 8.03 1.11 -1.93
C GLN A 206 7.83 -0.40 -2.11
N SER A 207 8.92 -1.09 -2.44
CA SER A 207 9.09 -2.53 -2.66
C SER A 207 8.37 -3.11 -3.89
N VAL A 208 7.04 -3.14 -3.89
CA VAL A 208 6.28 -3.92 -4.90
C VAL A 208 5.76 -3.03 -6.01
N THR A 209 5.74 -3.57 -7.23
CA THR A 209 5.38 -2.88 -8.47
C THR A 209 4.60 -3.82 -9.39
N LEU A 210 3.97 -3.31 -10.45
CA LEU A 210 3.12 -4.08 -11.34
C LEU A 210 3.80 -5.29 -11.97
N ARG A 211 5.13 -5.25 -12.15
CA ARG A 211 5.86 -6.35 -12.79
C ARG A 211 6.05 -7.58 -11.90
N VAL A 212 5.67 -7.53 -10.62
CA VAL A 212 5.67 -8.73 -9.77
C VAL A 212 4.50 -9.66 -10.08
N SER A 213 3.46 -9.17 -10.77
CA SER A 213 2.25 -9.91 -11.07
C SER A 213 1.96 -9.89 -12.56
N ASN A 214 1.75 -11.06 -13.14
CA ASN A 214 1.33 -11.16 -14.53
C ASN A 214 -0.18 -10.96 -14.66
N SER A 215 -0.59 -10.35 -15.78
CA SER A 215 -2.00 -10.32 -16.19
C SER A 215 -2.55 -11.74 -16.29
N GLN A 216 -3.61 -12.03 -15.55
CA GLN A 216 -4.35 -13.28 -15.68
C GLN A 216 -5.52 -13.10 -16.64
N PRO A 217 -5.80 -14.07 -17.52
CA PRO A 217 -6.98 -13.99 -18.39
C PRO A 217 -8.26 -14.04 -17.55
N GLN A 218 -9.34 -13.47 -18.07
CA GLN A 218 -10.65 -13.49 -17.40
C GLN A 218 -11.09 -14.90 -16.98
N SER A 219 -10.80 -15.90 -17.81
CA SER A 219 -11.09 -17.31 -17.53
C SER A 219 -10.44 -17.83 -16.25
N TRP A 220 -9.26 -17.33 -15.90
CA TRP A 220 -8.58 -17.67 -14.65
C TRP A 220 -9.37 -17.13 -13.44
N GLY A 221 -9.86 -15.90 -13.54
CA GLY A 221 -10.70 -15.29 -12.50
C GLY A 221 -11.99 -16.06 -12.28
N ILE A 222 -12.61 -16.51 -13.37
CA ILE A 222 -13.83 -17.34 -13.31
C ILE A 222 -13.55 -18.68 -12.61
N ASP A 223 -12.48 -19.39 -12.99
CA ASP A 223 -12.12 -20.67 -12.36
C ASP A 223 -11.81 -20.52 -10.86
N LEU A 224 -11.12 -19.45 -10.47
CA LEU A 224 -10.88 -19.16 -9.05
C LEU A 224 -12.19 -18.88 -8.31
N SER A 225 -13.06 -18.02 -8.87
CA SER A 225 -14.37 -17.72 -8.30
C SER A 225 -15.21 -18.98 -8.11
N GLU A 226 -15.23 -19.89 -9.09
CA GLU A 226 -15.93 -21.17 -9.02
C GLU A 226 -15.40 -22.09 -7.90
N LYS A 227 -14.08 -22.16 -7.75
CA LYS A 227 -13.43 -22.92 -6.66
C LYS A 227 -13.79 -22.37 -5.29
N ILE A 228 -13.77 -21.04 -5.14
CA ILE A 228 -14.17 -20.37 -3.89
C ILE A 228 -15.65 -20.62 -3.60
N ALA A 229 -16.52 -20.44 -4.59
CA ALA A 229 -17.95 -20.69 -4.49
C ALA A 229 -18.26 -22.10 -3.98
N LYS A 230 -17.66 -23.11 -4.61
CA LYS A 230 -17.85 -24.52 -4.24
C LYS A 230 -17.45 -24.78 -2.79
N LYS A 231 -16.36 -24.18 -2.31
CA LYS A 231 -15.93 -24.29 -0.90
C LYS A 231 -16.88 -23.61 0.07
N LEU A 232 -17.52 -22.53 -0.36
CA LEU A 232 -18.52 -21.80 0.42
C LEU A 232 -19.92 -22.44 0.32
N GLY A 233 -20.09 -23.54 -0.43
CA GLY A 233 -21.38 -24.18 -0.65
C GLY A 233 -22.33 -23.37 -1.54
N ALA A 234 -21.78 -22.49 -2.37
CA ALA A 234 -22.49 -21.56 -3.23
C ALA A 234 -22.75 -22.13 -4.63
N ASP A 235 -23.85 -21.66 -5.25
CA ASP A 235 -24.18 -21.93 -6.64
C ASP A 235 -23.75 -20.76 -7.53
N VAL A 236 -22.66 -20.94 -8.30
CA VAL A 236 -22.05 -19.91 -9.16
C VAL A 236 -23.02 -19.43 -10.24
N GLU A 237 -23.88 -20.30 -10.76
CA GLU A 237 -24.84 -19.95 -11.79
C GLU A 237 -25.92 -18.98 -11.27
N LYS A 238 -26.20 -19.01 -9.96
CA LYS A 238 -27.13 -18.08 -9.30
C LYS A 238 -26.49 -16.78 -8.83
N GLU A 239 -25.22 -16.81 -8.42
CA GLU A 239 -24.53 -15.67 -7.79
C GLU A 239 -23.66 -14.87 -8.78
N GLY A 240 -23.40 -15.37 -9.99
CA GLY A 240 -22.62 -14.72 -11.04
C GLY A 240 -21.12 -15.06 -11.04
N TRP A 241 -20.36 -14.53 -12.02
CA TRP A 241 -18.92 -14.79 -12.22
C TRP A 241 -18.02 -14.38 -11.05
N GLU A 242 -18.55 -13.59 -10.12
CA GLU A 242 -17.88 -13.23 -8.88
C GLU A 242 -17.88 -14.36 -7.85
N GLY A 243 -18.72 -15.41 -8.03
CA GLY A 243 -18.74 -16.71 -7.34
C GLY A 243 -18.90 -16.70 -5.82
N VAL A 244 -18.67 -15.59 -5.16
CA VAL A 244 -18.72 -15.42 -3.71
C VAL A 244 -20.13 -14.99 -3.32
N PRO A 245 -20.88 -15.79 -2.53
CA PRO A 245 -22.21 -15.38 -2.09
C PRO A 245 -22.19 -14.00 -1.45
N LYS A 246 -23.14 -13.15 -1.83
CA LYS A 246 -23.29 -11.82 -1.23
C LYS A 246 -23.46 -11.87 0.28
N THR A 247 -24.05 -12.97 0.76
CA THR A 247 -24.34 -13.25 2.17
C THR A 247 -23.20 -13.93 2.93
N ALA A 248 -22.17 -14.46 2.25
CA ALA A 248 -21.10 -15.20 2.92
C ALA A 248 -20.33 -14.30 3.91
N PRO A 249 -20.00 -14.75 5.12
CA PRO A 249 -19.15 -13.96 6.02
C PRO A 249 -17.80 -13.65 5.38
N ALA A 250 -17.32 -12.41 5.46
CA ALA A 250 -16.08 -12.00 4.78
C ALA A 250 -14.85 -12.84 5.22
N ARG A 251 -14.83 -13.28 6.48
CA ARG A 251 -13.80 -14.19 7.00
C ARG A 251 -13.75 -15.52 6.25
N ASP A 252 -14.90 -16.08 5.91
CA ASP A 252 -14.98 -17.39 5.27
C ASP A 252 -14.51 -17.30 3.82
N VAL A 253 -14.81 -16.19 3.15
CA VAL A 253 -14.29 -15.87 1.82
C VAL A 253 -12.76 -15.78 1.85
N VAL A 254 -12.19 -15.02 2.80
CA VAL A 254 -10.74 -14.90 2.96
C VAL A 254 -10.10 -16.26 3.24
N ALA A 255 -10.68 -17.05 4.16
CA ALA A 255 -10.17 -18.38 4.48
C ALA A 255 -10.24 -19.35 3.29
N ALA A 256 -11.28 -19.25 2.45
CA ALA A 256 -11.43 -20.08 1.25
C ALA A 256 -10.33 -19.80 0.22
N ILE A 257 -9.98 -18.51 0.03
CA ILE A 257 -8.88 -18.05 -0.84
C ILE A 257 -7.53 -18.56 -0.33
N GLU A 258 -7.26 -18.39 0.97
CA GLU A 258 -5.98 -18.79 1.56
C GLU A 258 -5.73 -20.30 1.47
N LYS A 259 -6.80 -21.09 1.58
CA LYS A 259 -6.72 -22.55 1.45
C LYS A 259 -6.31 -23.01 0.04
N ASP A 260 -6.48 -22.18 -1.00
CA ASP A 260 -5.97 -22.48 -2.35
C ASP A 260 -4.51 -22.03 -2.56
N GLY A 261 -3.83 -21.58 -1.51
CA GLY A 261 -2.42 -21.24 -1.58
C GLY A 261 -2.14 -19.90 -2.26
N PHE A 262 -3.14 -19.01 -2.37
CA PHE A 262 -2.94 -17.65 -2.86
C PHE A 262 -2.67 -16.68 -1.70
N ASP A 263 -1.44 -16.18 -1.61
CA ASP A 263 -1.07 -15.11 -0.67
C ASP A 263 -1.53 -13.73 -1.16
N PHE A 264 -1.71 -13.60 -2.48
CA PHE A 264 -2.19 -12.42 -3.19
C PHE A 264 -3.13 -12.88 -4.30
N LEU A 265 -4.26 -12.19 -4.49
CA LEU A 265 -5.15 -12.44 -5.62
C LEU A 265 -4.57 -11.77 -6.86
N PRO A 266 -4.10 -12.52 -7.87
CA PRO A 266 -3.62 -11.90 -9.09
C PRO A 266 -4.79 -11.22 -9.80
N LEU A 267 -4.50 -10.08 -10.42
CA LEU A 267 -5.51 -9.32 -11.12
C LEU A 267 -5.82 -10.00 -12.45
N THR A 268 -7.11 -10.00 -12.79
CA THR A 268 -7.57 -10.62 -14.02
C THR A 268 -8.09 -9.58 -15.00
N GLU A 269 -7.96 -9.90 -16.27
CA GLU A 269 -8.50 -9.07 -17.34
C GLU A 269 -10.02 -9.03 -17.23
N ASP A 270 -10.59 -7.83 -17.16
CA ASP A 270 -12.04 -7.60 -17.03
C ASP A 270 -12.65 -6.90 -18.26
N GLY A 271 -11.81 -6.56 -19.25
CA GLY A 271 -12.21 -5.84 -20.46
C GLY A 271 -12.62 -4.38 -20.21
N GLY A 272 -12.59 -3.93 -18.96
CA GLY A 272 -12.90 -2.59 -18.51
C GLY A 272 -11.66 -1.91 -17.96
N TYR A 273 -11.35 -2.14 -16.68
CA TYR A 273 -10.25 -1.50 -15.96
C TYR A 273 -8.91 -2.18 -16.22
N PHE A 274 -8.90 -3.50 -16.18
CA PHE A 274 -7.75 -4.34 -16.49
C PHE A 274 -7.95 -4.87 -17.91
N THR A 275 -7.57 -4.05 -18.89
CA THR A 275 -7.61 -4.46 -20.29
C THR A 275 -6.57 -5.53 -20.60
N LYS A 276 -6.71 -6.20 -21.74
CA LYS A 276 -5.79 -7.25 -22.16
C LYS A 276 -4.35 -6.75 -22.15
N GLY A 277 -3.48 -7.44 -21.41
CA GLY A 277 -2.06 -7.06 -21.29
C GLY A 277 -1.76 -5.89 -20.36
N TRP A 278 -2.64 -5.56 -19.39
CA TRP A 278 -2.40 -4.48 -18.42
C TRP A 278 -1.08 -4.62 -17.63
N GLY A 279 -0.54 -5.85 -17.49
CA GLY A 279 0.78 -6.08 -16.87
C GLY A 279 1.92 -5.39 -17.62
N GLU A 280 1.76 -5.14 -18.92
CA GLU A 280 2.72 -4.35 -19.72
C GLU A 280 2.48 -2.84 -19.60
N ALA A 281 1.30 -2.40 -19.13
CA ALA A 281 1.01 -0.99 -18.88
C ALA A 281 1.87 -0.41 -17.76
N GLY A 282 2.34 -1.23 -16.81
CA GLY A 282 3.37 -0.83 -15.83
C GLY A 282 4.72 -0.43 -16.47
N ALA A 283 4.93 -0.62 -17.77
CA ALA A 283 6.07 -0.07 -18.50
C ALA A 283 5.80 1.31 -19.13
N ALA A 284 4.53 1.73 -19.25
CA ALA A 284 4.19 3.00 -19.87
C ALA A 284 4.56 4.19 -18.95
N VAL A 285 5.05 5.27 -19.56
CA VAL A 285 5.27 6.53 -18.85
C VAL A 285 4.04 7.41 -19.05
N SER A 286 3.22 7.49 -18.02
CA SER A 286 2.10 8.42 -17.97
C SER A 286 2.56 9.88 -18.01
N GLU A 287 2.02 10.69 -18.93
CA GLU A 287 2.43 12.08 -19.12
C GLU A 287 2.11 12.99 -17.93
N TRP A 288 1.11 12.65 -17.14
CA TRP A 288 0.40 13.57 -16.24
C TRP A 288 0.96 13.70 -14.82
N TYR A 289 1.94 12.87 -14.44
CA TYR A 289 2.63 12.99 -13.15
C TYR A 289 4.03 13.56 -13.36
N ASP A 290 4.54 14.27 -12.38
CA ASP A 290 5.79 15.04 -12.46
C ASP A 290 6.97 14.23 -11.90
N ALA A 291 6.75 13.59 -10.75
CA ALA A 291 7.82 12.96 -9.98
C ALA A 291 7.43 11.59 -9.40
N LEU A 292 8.44 10.72 -9.32
CA LEU A 292 8.37 9.39 -8.73
C LEU A 292 9.49 9.21 -7.69
N LEU A 293 9.12 8.96 -6.44
CA LEU A 293 9.99 8.30 -5.48
C LEU A 293 9.75 6.80 -5.58
N ILE A 294 10.79 6.00 -5.82
CA ILE A 294 10.68 4.55 -5.86
C ILE A 294 11.83 3.88 -5.13
N GLY A 295 11.61 2.73 -4.51
CA GLY A 295 12.72 1.89 -4.08
C GLY A 295 12.33 0.69 -3.26
N ASP A 296 13.32 0.07 -2.64
CA ASP A 296 13.24 -1.24 -2.02
C ASP A 296 13.92 -1.29 -0.65
N ALA A 297 13.70 -2.38 0.08
CA ALA A 297 14.48 -2.77 1.24
C ALA A 297 15.56 -3.78 0.83
N ASP A 298 16.71 -3.75 1.52
CA ASP A 298 17.87 -4.61 1.24
C ASP A 298 17.54 -6.11 1.16
N PHE A 299 16.54 -6.57 1.92
CA PHE A 299 16.11 -7.96 1.95
C PHE A 299 14.58 -8.09 1.82
N ASP A 300 14.01 -7.38 0.83
CA ASP A 300 12.58 -7.37 0.51
C ASP A 300 12.00 -8.76 0.18
N GLY A 301 12.82 -9.66 -0.35
CA GLY A 301 12.44 -11.06 -0.55
C GLY A 301 12.04 -11.79 0.73
N SER A 302 12.33 -11.22 1.91
CA SER A 302 11.86 -11.74 3.20
C SER A 302 10.33 -11.86 3.30
N ILE A 303 9.56 -11.19 2.44
CA ILE A 303 8.10 -11.40 2.36
C ILE A 303 7.75 -12.88 2.11
N PHE A 304 8.61 -13.63 1.42
CA PHE A 304 8.42 -15.05 1.10
C PHE A 304 9.03 -16.01 2.14
N ILE A 305 9.51 -15.51 3.28
CA ILE A 305 10.30 -16.30 4.25
C ILE A 305 9.60 -17.56 4.74
N LEU A 306 8.28 -17.50 4.99
CA LEU A 306 7.51 -18.64 5.44
C LEU A 306 7.43 -19.73 4.36
N ARG A 307 7.19 -19.34 3.10
CA ARG A 307 7.14 -20.29 1.97
C ARG A 307 8.48 -20.91 1.69
N VAL A 308 9.52 -20.08 1.54
CA VAL A 308 10.88 -20.55 1.23
C VAL A 308 11.36 -21.56 2.28
N ARG A 309 11.10 -21.31 3.56
CA ARG A 309 11.52 -22.22 4.64
C ARG A 309 10.77 -23.56 4.69
N LEU A 310 9.60 -23.65 4.06
CA LEU A 310 8.87 -24.92 3.93
C LEU A 310 9.41 -25.78 2.78
N VAL A 311 10.16 -25.19 1.85
CA VAL A 311 10.75 -25.93 0.73
C VAL A 311 11.99 -26.71 1.21
N PRO A 312 12.09 -28.02 0.91
CA PRO A 312 13.29 -28.79 1.19
C PRO A 312 14.54 -28.18 0.52
N PRO A 313 15.69 -28.07 1.22
CA PRO A 313 16.92 -27.50 0.68
C PRO A 313 17.37 -28.12 -0.65
N GLU A 314 17.20 -29.44 -0.80
CA GLU A 314 17.57 -30.21 -1.98
C GLU A 314 16.83 -29.76 -3.25
N ASP A 315 15.56 -29.39 -3.12
CA ASP A 315 14.74 -28.93 -4.24
C ASP A 315 15.20 -27.55 -4.69
N LEU A 316 15.49 -26.64 -3.74
CA LEU A 316 16.07 -25.33 -4.06
C LEU A 316 17.45 -25.44 -4.70
N ILE A 317 18.31 -26.35 -4.19
CA ILE A 317 19.63 -26.61 -4.79
C ILE A 317 19.47 -27.14 -6.21
N ALA A 318 18.55 -28.08 -6.45
CA ALA A 318 18.27 -28.60 -7.78
C ALA A 318 17.77 -27.51 -8.74
N ALA A 319 16.85 -26.67 -8.27
CA ALA A 319 16.32 -25.53 -9.00
C ALA A 319 17.45 -24.57 -9.43
N PHE A 320 18.28 -24.12 -8.50
CA PHE A 320 19.41 -23.23 -8.80
C PHE A 320 20.46 -23.88 -9.72
N ARG A 321 20.78 -25.17 -9.53
CA ARG A 321 21.66 -25.90 -10.46
C ARG A 321 21.10 -25.93 -11.89
N SER A 322 19.79 -26.04 -12.07
CA SER A 322 19.15 -25.98 -13.38
C SER A 322 19.19 -24.59 -14.03
N LEU A 323 19.43 -23.54 -13.23
CA LEU A 323 19.74 -22.18 -13.67
C LEU A 323 21.25 -21.97 -13.93
N GLY A 324 22.09 -22.98 -13.66
CA GLY A 324 23.53 -22.93 -13.90
C GLY A 324 24.33 -22.19 -12.83
N SER A 325 23.73 -21.79 -11.71
CA SER A 325 24.43 -21.09 -10.62
C SER A 325 23.79 -21.36 -9.26
N LEU A 326 24.58 -21.33 -8.18
CA LEU A 326 24.07 -21.41 -6.81
C LEU A 326 24.24 -20.06 -6.09
N PRO A 327 23.31 -19.66 -5.22
CA PRO A 327 23.46 -18.45 -4.42
C PRO A 327 24.70 -18.54 -3.51
N VAL A 328 25.46 -17.45 -3.42
CA VAL A 328 26.62 -17.35 -2.52
C VAL A 328 26.17 -16.82 -1.17
N THR A 329 25.52 -17.68 -0.38
CA THR A 329 24.96 -17.36 0.94
C THR A 329 25.23 -18.46 1.96
N LYS A 330 25.05 -18.16 3.25
CA LYS A 330 25.23 -19.14 4.35
C LYS A 330 24.20 -20.27 4.32
N SER A 331 23.02 -20.00 3.78
CA SER A 331 21.91 -20.94 3.64
C SER A 331 21.30 -20.81 2.25
N ILE A 332 20.88 -21.92 1.66
CA ILE A 332 20.15 -21.91 0.39
C ILE A 332 18.82 -21.14 0.51
N HIS A 333 18.17 -21.18 1.68
CA HIS A 333 16.95 -20.41 1.93
C HIS A 333 17.22 -18.89 1.91
N ASP A 334 18.28 -18.43 2.57
CA ASP A 334 18.67 -17.01 2.55
C ASP A 334 19.07 -16.57 1.14
N GLY A 335 19.74 -17.46 0.40
CA GLY A 335 20.10 -17.24 -1.00
C GLY A 335 18.87 -17.13 -1.91
N THR A 336 17.87 -17.97 -1.67
CA THR A 336 16.58 -17.93 -2.37
C THR A 336 15.84 -16.64 -2.08
N LEU A 337 15.77 -16.22 -0.82
CA LEU A 337 15.14 -14.95 -0.43
C LEU A 337 15.87 -13.75 -1.04
N GLN A 338 17.21 -13.76 -1.06
CA GLN A 338 17.97 -12.71 -1.73
C GLN A 338 17.67 -12.69 -3.23
N PHE A 339 17.66 -13.86 -3.87
CA PHE A 339 17.34 -13.99 -5.29
C PHE A 339 15.95 -13.44 -5.62
N LEU A 340 14.93 -13.76 -4.80
CA LEU A 340 13.58 -13.21 -4.96
C LEU A 340 13.54 -11.69 -4.73
N SER A 341 14.31 -11.19 -3.76
CA SER A 341 14.47 -9.75 -3.53
C SER A 341 15.02 -9.05 -4.78
N ASP A 342 16.06 -9.62 -5.38
CA ASP A 342 16.71 -9.04 -6.54
C ASP A 342 15.83 -9.15 -7.80
N LEU A 343 15.22 -10.32 -8.03
CA LEU A 343 14.43 -10.61 -9.24
C LEU A 343 13.09 -9.87 -9.25
N LEU A 344 12.31 -9.96 -8.16
CA LEU A 344 10.92 -9.47 -8.15
C LEU A 344 10.84 -8.01 -7.77
N ILE A 345 11.66 -7.57 -6.82
CA ILE A 345 11.49 -6.26 -6.17
C ILE A 345 12.50 -5.27 -6.71
N SER A 346 13.81 -5.51 -6.52
CA SER A 346 14.85 -4.56 -6.92
C SER A 346 14.91 -4.38 -8.42
N PHE A 347 15.01 -5.46 -9.20
CA PHE A 347 15.06 -5.37 -10.65
C PHE A 347 13.85 -4.63 -11.22
N SER A 348 12.65 -4.92 -10.71
CA SER A 348 11.44 -4.23 -11.16
C SER A 348 11.46 -2.73 -10.82
N SER A 349 11.79 -2.38 -9.59
CA SER A 349 11.87 -0.97 -9.15
C SER A 349 12.87 -0.16 -9.97
N ARG A 350 14.02 -0.77 -10.30
CA ARG A 350 15.08 -0.17 -11.14
C ARG A 350 14.65 0.00 -12.59
N HIS A 351 14.03 -1.03 -13.15
CA HIS A 351 13.51 -0.99 -14.52
C HIS A 351 12.47 0.12 -14.65
N ILE A 352 11.60 0.26 -13.65
CA ILE A 352 10.62 1.33 -13.54
C ILE A 352 11.32 2.69 -13.40
N ALA A 353 12.26 2.85 -12.48
CA ALA A 353 12.99 4.10 -12.33
C ALA A 353 13.66 4.55 -13.65
N THR A 354 14.33 3.62 -14.34
CA THR A 354 15.03 3.88 -15.61
C THR A 354 14.06 4.27 -16.72
N THR A 355 12.98 3.51 -16.89
CA THR A 355 11.95 3.80 -17.89
C THR A 355 11.30 5.16 -17.66
N ARG A 356 11.19 5.59 -16.40
CA ARG A 356 10.55 6.85 -16.04
C ARG A 356 11.48 8.04 -16.25
N ARG A 357 12.76 7.88 -15.97
CA ARG A 357 13.80 8.85 -16.33
C ARG A 357 13.88 9.06 -17.84
N SER A 358 13.83 7.98 -18.64
CA SER A 358 13.86 8.10 -20.10
C SER A 358 12.61 8.80 -20.65
N GLY A 359 11.50 8.73 -19.93
CA GLY A 359 10.28 9.51 -20.19
C GLY A 359 10.25 10.91 -19.55
N ASN A 360 11.41 11.49 -19.20
CA ASN A 360 11.55 12.84 -18.63
C ASN A 360 10.79 13.08 -17.32
N LYS A 361 10.65 12.05 -16.47
CA LYS A 361 10.11 12.21 -15.12
C LYS A 361 11.22 12.43 -14.10
N GLU A 362 10.94 13.24 -13.08
CA GLU A 362 11.83 13.33 -11.92
C GLU A 362 11.77 12.01 -11.15
N VAL A 363 12.91 11.35 -10.94
CA VAL A 363 12.95 10.04 -10.28
C VAL A 363 13.98 10.01 -9.17
N CYS A 364 13.48 9.90 -7.95
CA CYS A 364 14.26 9.64 -6.75
C CYS A 364 14.23 8.14 -6.45
N GLU A 365 15.40 7.51 -6.38
CA GLU A 365 15.52 6.11 -5.97
C GLU A 365 15.98 6.00 -4.52
N ASN A 366 15.47 5.01 -3.79
CA ASN A 366 15.97 4.66 -2.47
C ASN A 366 16.24 3.15 -2.33
N ASN A 367 17.14 2.83 -1.39
CA ASN A 367 17.34 1.48 -0.88
C ASN A 367 17.43 1.60 0.65
N TYR A 368 16.48 0.99 1.35
CA TYR A 368 16.45 0.98 2.79
C TYR A 368 17.27 -0.21 3.33
N ASP A 369 18.38 0.11 3.99
CA ASP A 369 19.38 -0.87 4.44
C ASP A 369 19.44 -1.04 5.97
N ARG A 370 18.66 -0.25 6.72
CA ARG A 370 18.65 -0.33 8.18
C ARG A 370 18.07 -1.68 8.62
N PRO A 371 18.84 -2.50 9.37
CA PRO A 371 18.36 -3.79 9.83
C PRO A 371 17.06 -3.68 10.63
N ASN A 372 16.16 -4.63 10.40
CA ASN A 372 14.99 -4.77 11.26
C ASN A 372 15.47 -5.11 12.68
N PRO A 373 15.19 -4.31 13.72
CA PRO A 373 15.74 -4.58 15.04
C PRO A 373 14.90 -5.59 15.85
N TRP A 374 13.71 -5.96 15.36
CA TRP A 374 12.78 -6.84 16.07
C TRP A 374 12.86 -8.27 15.52
N GLY A 375 13.55 -9.16 16.25
CA GLY A 375 13.51 -10.60 16.03
C GLY A 375 14.88 -11.30 15.90
N PRO A 376 14.94 -12.62 16.14
CA PRO A 376 16.19 -13.40 16.23
C PRO A 376 16.90 -13.63 14.88
N GLN A 377 16.39 -13.07 13.78
CA GLN A 377 16.86 -13.35 12.41
C GLN A 377 17.63 -12.18 11.78
N ASN A 378 17.69 -11.00 12.42
CA ASN A 378 17.89 -9.77 11.66
C ASN A 378 19.30 -9.18 11.76
N ARG A 379 20.02 -9.21 10.64
CA ARG A 379 21.09 -8.23 10.33
C ARG A 379 20.80 -7.45 9.03
N ARG A 380 19.55 -7.49 8.54
CA ARG A 380 19.15 -6.94 7.24
C ARG A 380 17.79 -6.26 7.29
N ALA A 381 17.51 -5.41 6.31
CA ALA A 381 16.25 -4.69 6.19
C ALA A 381 15.19 -5.56 5.52
N HIS A 382 14.26 -6.10 6.31
CA HIS A 382 13.16 -6.92 5.80
C HIS A 382 12.15 -6.10 5.01
N HIS A 383 11.32 -6.77 4.23
CA HIS A 383 10.12 -6.18 3.65
C HIS A 383 9.33 -5.38 4.68
N THR A 384 9.01 -4.13 4.36
CA THR A 384 8.30 -3.16 5.22
C THR A 384 9.07 -2.62 6.43
N ALA A 385 10.35 -2.96 6.60
CA ALA A 385 11.15 -2.50 7.75
C ALA A 385 11.42 -0.99 7.73
N GLU A 386 11.18 -0.31 6.61
CA GLU A 386 11.24 1.15 6.46
C GLU A 386 10.06 1.86 7.09
N MET A 387 8.93 1.16 7.26
CA MET A 387 7.67 1.74 7.73
C MET A 387 7.80 2.38 9.13
N PRO A 388 8.37 1.70 10.13
CA PRO A 388 8.63 2.32 11.43
C PRO A 388 9.48 3.59 11.37
N SER A 389 10.50 3.61 10.50
CA SER A 389 11.39 4.77 10.33
C SER A 389 10.71 5.94 9.61
N LEU A 390 9.87 5.63 8.61
CA LEU A 390 9.17 6.62 7.82
C LEU A 390 8.10 7.34 8.66
N PHE A 391 7.25 6.58 9.34
CA PHE A 391 6.16 7.16 10.13
C PHE A 391 6.61 7.55 11.54
N GLY A 392 7.65 6.93 12.09
CA GLY A 392 8.11 7.20 13.45
C GLY A 392 7.20 6.62 14.54
N ASN A 393 6.41 5.61 14.20
CA ASN A 393 5.39 5.05 15.10
C ASN A 393 5.92 3.94 16.02
N TYR A 394 7.14 3.45 15.78
CA TYR A 394 7.80 2.47 16.66
C TYR A 394 9.26 2.84 16.93
N ALA A 395 9.69 2.57 18.15
CA ALA A 395 11.04 2.81 18.63
C ALA A 395 11.98 1.66 18.28
N PHE A 396 13.11 1.95 17.63
CA PHE A 396 14.16 0.95 17.49
C PHE A 396 14.84 0.74 18.86
N PRO A 397 15.12 -0.51 19.28
CA PRO A 397 15.90 -0.81 20.47
C PRO A 397 17.18 0.04 20.58
N GLY A 398 17.36 0.71 21.73
CA GLY A 398 18.47 1.63 21.98
C GLY A 398 18.21 3.07 21.53
N GLU A 399 17.13 3.32 20.79
CA GLU A 399 16.58 4.65 20.57
C GLU A 399 15.42 4.87 21.55
N THR A 400 15.51 5.92 22.38
CA THR A 400 14.37 6.36 23.17
C THR A 400 13.37 7.04 22.24
N HIS A 401 12.47 6.24 21.69
CA HIS A 401 11.18 6.73 21.23
C HIS A 401 10.12 6.03 22.07
N GLU A 402 9.13 6.77 22.52
CA GLU A 402 8.00 6.18 23.20
C GLU A 402 7.14 5.46 22.13
N ALA A 403 6.85 4.18 22.38
CA ALA A 403 6.21 3.27 21.42
C ALA A 403 4.68 3.34 21.53
N ALA A 404 3.99 3.26 20.40
CA ALA A 404 2.55 3.02 20.39
C ALA A 404 2.24 1.61 20.91
N THR A 405 1.51 1.50 22.02
CA THR A 405 0.85 0.25 22.42
C THR A 405 -0.67 0.39 22.38
N GLU A 406 -1.31 -0.69 21.92
CA GLU A 406 -2.76 -0.84 21.80
C GLU A 406 -3.49 -0.53 23.09
N GLY A 407 -4.63 0.18 22.97
CA GLY A 407 -5.59 0.33 24.06
C GLY A 407 -5.78 1.78 24.48
N GLU A 408 -4.80 2.39 25.11
CA GLU A 408 -4.84 3.77 25.60
C GLU A 408 -3.37 4.21 25.68
N ALA A 409 -2.93 5.29 25.03
CA ALA A 409 -1.50 5.63 25.08
C ALA A 409 -1.27 7.10 25.48
N MET A 410 -0.94 7.24 26.76
CA MET A 410 -0.70 8.46 27.55
C MET A 410 0.43 9.36 27.03
N GLY A 411 0.38 10.64 27.44
CA GLY A 411 1.13 11.78 26.90
C GLY A 411 2.66 11.80 27.04
N TYR A 412 3.26 12.66 26.21
CA TYR A 412 4.69 12.68 25.85
C TYR A 412 5.33 14.06 26.08
N GLY A 413 6.60 14.07 26.48
CA GLY A 413 7.52 15.22 26.54
C GLY A 413 8.44 15.37 25.31
N PRO A 414 9.31 16.40 25.22
CA PRO A 414 9.68 17.01 23.94
C PRO A 414 10.95 16.47 23.25
N ALA A 415 10.81 16.31 21.92
CA ALA A 415 11.77 16.51 20.81
C ALA A 415 13.09 15.71 20.76
N GLY A 416 13.19 14.81 19.77
CA GLY A 416 14.46 14.25 19.28
C GLY A 416 14.40 13.99 17.77
N ARG A 417 15.24 14.68 16.99
CA ARG A 417 15.34 14.55 15.52
C ARG A 417 15.90 13.18 15.14
N VAL A 418 15.19 12.43 14.29
CA VAL A 418 15.70 11.20 13.66
C VAL A 418 16.07 11.51 12.20
N GLY A 419 17.38 11.46 11.91
CA GLY A 419 17.88 11.49 10.54
C GLY A 419 17.62 10.14 9.86
N VAL A 420 16.75 10.10 8.87
CA VAL A 420 16.51 8.91 8.04
C VAL A 420 17.72 8.74 7.13
N GLY A 421 18.54 7.73 7.41
CA GLY A 421 19.74 7.43 6.61
C GLY A 421 19.37 6.83 5.26
N TRP A 422 19.07 7.67 4.27
CA TRP A 422 19.00 7.26 2.87
C TRP A 422 20.42 7.20 2.31
N LYS A 423 21.10 6.06 2.41
CA LYS A 423 22.43 5.91 1.80
C LYS A 423 22.32 5.58 0.31
N LYS A 424 23.29 6.07 -0.46
CA LYS A 424 23.56 5.60 -1.83
C LYS A 424 23.74 4.09 -1.81
N ASP A 425 23.06 3.35 -2.68
CA ASP A 425 23.06 1.87 -2.72
C ASP A 425 24.48 1.27 -2.66
N MET A 426 24.81 0.61 -1.55
CA MET A 426 26.15 0.09 -1.22
C MET A 426 26.40 -1.36 -1.66
N ARG A 427 25.46 -1.99 -2.39
CA ARG A 427 25.61 -3.36 -2.93
C ARG A 427 26.79 -3.40 -3.93
N LYS A 428 27.85 -4.16 -3.62
CA LYS A 428 29.17 -4.15 -4.32
C LYS A 428 29.22 -4.86 -5.68
N VAL A 429 28.30 -5.79 -5.94
CA VAL A 429 27.98 -6.38 -7.25
C VAL A 429 26.50 -6.66 -7.18
N ARG A 430 25.69 -6.09 -8.07
CA ARG A 430 24.26 -6.09 -7.84
C ARG A 430 23.64 -7.20 -8.71
N ALA A 431 23.04 -8.21 -8.10
CA ALA A 431 22.45 -9.32 -8.85
C ALA A 431 21.41 -8.84 -9.88
N TRP A 432 20.76 -7.68 -9.67
CA TRP A 432 19.91 -7.06 -10.67
C TRP A 432 20.65 -6.55 -11.92
N GLU A 433 21.94 -6.16 -11.85
CA GLU A 433 22.76 -5.81 -13.03
C GLU A 433 22.97 -7.04 -13.91
N VAL A 434 23.05 -8.22 -13.30
CA VAL A 434 23.03 -9.50 -14.02
C VAL A 434 21.64 -9.73 -14.63
N MET A 435 20.56 -9.46 -13.89
CA MET A 435 19.18 -9.59 -14.40
C MET A 435 18.89 -8.65 -15.59
N GLU A 436 19.49 -7.45 -15.65
CA GLU A 436 19.36 -6.55 -16.80
C GLU A 436 19.94 -7.12 -18.10
N GLY A 437 20.93 -8.01 -17.99
CA GLY A 437 21.48 -8.73 -19.14
C GLY A 437 20.61 -9.89 -19.62
N LEU A 438 19.60 -10.30 -18.85
CA LEU A 438 18.73 -11.44 -19.18
C LEU A 438 17.52 -11.01 -20.01
N SER A 439 17.13 -11.87 -20.95
CA SER A 439 15.88 -11.74 -21.70
C SER A 439 14.65 -11.95 -20.80
N LYS A 440 13.49 -11.45 -21.24
CA LYS A 440 12.19 -11.71 -20.56
C LYS A 440 11.95 -13.22 -20.37
N ALA A 441 12.31 -14.04 -21.35
CA ALA A 441 12.16 -15.50 -21.28
C ALA A 441 13.06 -16.13 -20.22
N GLU A 442 14.28 -15.64 -20.05
CA GLU A 442 15.21 -16.12 -19.03
C GLU A 442 14.76 -15.70 -17.62
N LEU A 443 14.26 -14.48 -17.45
CA LEU A 443 13.70 -14.00 -16.18
C LEU A 443 12.45 -14.81 -15.78
N VAL A 444 11.54 -15.06 -16.73
CA VAL A 444 10.35 -15.90 -16.52
C VAL A 444 10.77 -17.33 -16.18
N ARG A 445 11.71 -17.92 -16.91
CA ARG A 445 12.23 -19.25 -16.59
C ARG A 445 12.83 -19.31 -15.18
N ALA A 446 13.59 -18.29 -14.79
CA ALA A 446 14.20 -18.23 -13.47
C ALA A 446 13.14 -18.10 -12.35
N TYR A 447 12.10 -17.30 -12.59
CA TYR A 447 10.93 -17.22 -11.72
C TYR A 447 10.19 -18.56 -11.66
N ASP A 448 9.85 -19.19 -12.78
CA ASP A 448 9.07 -20.43 -12.79
C ASP A 448 9.80 -21.58 -12.09
N ILE A 449 11.13 -21.67 -12.24
CA ILE A 449 11.94 -22.72 -11.63
C ILE A 449 12.03 -22.55 -10.11
N VAL A 450 12.36 -21.34 -9.61
CA VAL A 450 12.51 -21.09 -8.16
C VAL A 450 11.15 -20.90 -7.50
N GLY A 451 10.25 -20.21 -8.19
CA GLY A 451 8.84 -19.97 -7.87
C GLY A 451 8.04 -21.26 -7.74
N GLY A 452 8.19 -22.17 -8.71
CA GLY A 452 7.49 -23.45 -8.75
C GLY A 452 7.79 -24.34 -7.53
N CYS A 453 8.97 -24.23 -6.92
CA CYS A 453 9.30 -24.93 -5.69
C CYS A 453 8.45 -24.49 -4.48
N MET A 454 7.86 -23.29 -4.51
CA MET A 454 7.09 -22.72 -3.39
C MET A 454 5.57 -22.94 -3.50
N GLY A 455 5.10 -23.69 -4.50
CA GLY A 455 3.68 -23.72 -4.89
C GLY A 455 3.27 -22.42 -5.61
N HIS A 456 2.10 -22.41 -6.27
CA HIS A 456 1.63 -21.25 -7.07
C HIS A 456 1.86 -19.91 -6.33
N LEU A 457 2.75 -19.08 -6.88
CA LEU A 457 3.08 -17.71 -6.45
C LEU A 457 2.48 -16.70 -7.43
#